data_AF-A0A2N2URN1-F1
#
_entry.id   AF-A0A2N2URN1-F1
#
_cell.length_a   1.000
_cell.length_b   1.000
_cell.length_c   1.000
_cell.angle_alpha   90.00
_cell.angle_beta   90.00
_cell.angle_gamma   90.00
#
_symmetry.space_group_name_H-M   'P 1'
#
loop_
_entity.id
_entity.type
_entity.pdbx_description
1 polymer ?
#
loop_
_entity_poly.entity_id
_entity_poly.type
_entity_poly.pdbx_seq_one_letter_code
_entity_poly.pdbx_strand_id
1 'polypeptide(L)'
;MAAILGFPAQEALNFIDGPLAAELGIHRFDVRSRSKAQLFAVGGLLGKQCALVLGDYDVSLGEHLAKQTRLLFERCELPRMSGIEICAEPYQGSRIKQQDSKLASPNQVSCLVSDETALRAILRWYAGATRAPIADAPLEVTRVAKAASDAGFDLTPEREGSWTVFRSTAFPAWVGVAVQYLGTYRLGLSDAAVGQRISAEFELAPSADLGPWATRFDGIEGYSRLHGLLLRVAAISRVLNQEGLREFVATHRHPPSSTEAVREVTQRVGQDIFRRALIEYWGGRCAVTGLDVVELLRASHIKPWSDCKSDAERLDVFNGLLLAPQLDALFDKGWVTFSDDGQLLRSSQLSDQQWELLGIGEGEGLAVSLADEHQEYLKWHRSVLFRGDTTQSVREP
;
A
#
# COMPACT_ATOMS: atom_id res chain seq x y z
N MET A 1 -40.09 36.17 6.27
CA MET A 1 -39.06 35.16 5.89
C MET A 1 -39.80 34.00 5.25
N ALA A 2 -39.65 33.83 3.94
CA ALA A 2 -40.36 32.76 3.22
C ALA A 2 -39.84 31.40 3.71
N ALA A 3 -40.74 30.55 4.21
CA ALA A 3 -40.41 29.18 4.56
C ALA A 3 -39.89 28.48 3.31
N ILE A 4 -38.68 27.92 3.39
CA ILE A 4 -38.15 27.05 2.35
C ILE A 4 -39.16 25.91 2.15
N LEU A 5 -39.71 25.77 0.94
CA LEU A 5 -40.47 24.58 0.55
C LEU A 5 -39.54 23.38 0.78
N GLY A 6 -39.94 22.47 1.66
CA GLY A 6 -39.05 21.43 2.14
C GLY A 6 -38.81 20.35 1.10
N PHE A 7 -37.53 20.02 0.86
CA PHE A 7 -37.16 18.86 0.04
C PHE A 7 -37.44 17.57 0.83
N PRO A 8 -38.21 16.60 0.28
CA PRO A 8 -38.52 15.37 1.01
C PRO A 8 -37.29 14.49 1.26
N ALA A 9 -37.15 13.98 2.49
CA ALA A 9 -35.97 13.20 2.87
C ALA A 9 -35.84 11.88 2.11
N GLN A 10 -36.96 11.28 1.68
CA GLN A 10 -36.94 10.04 0.88
C GLN A 10 -36.41 10.29 -0.54
N GLU A 11 -36.76 11.41 -1.16
CA GLU A 11 -36.20 11.82 -2.45
C GLU A 11 -34.71 12.09 -2.31
N ALA A 12 -34.30 12.83 -1.28
CA ALA A 12 -32.88 13.06 -0.96
C ALA A 12 -32.10 11.75 -0.82
N LEU A 13 -32.67 10.75 -0.12
CA LEU A 13 -32.05 9.44 0.06
C LEU A 13 -31.87 8.71 -1.28
N ASN A 14 -32.89 8.72 -2.15
CA ASN A 14 -32.80 8.09 -3.47
C ASN A 14 -31.72 8.74 -4.35
N PHE A 15 -31.54 10.06 -4.27
CA PHE A 15 -30.46 10.75 -4.98
C PHE A 15 -29.08 10.40 -4.44
N ILE A 16 -28.94 10.28 -3.12
CA ILE A 16 -27.71 9.88 -2.45
C ILE A 16 -27.34 8.44 -2.83
N ASP A 17 -28.28 7.50 -2.74
CA ASP A 17 -28.06 6.08 -3.04
C ASP A 17 -27.94 5.80 -4.56
N GLY A 18 -28.41 6.72 -5.41
CA GLY A 18 -28.34 6.61 -6.87
C GLY A 18 -27.22 7.44 -7.49
N PRO A 19 -27.53 8.53 -8.22
CA PRO A 19 -26.57 9.25 -9.05
C PRO A 19 -25.40 9.86 -8.27
N LEU A 20 -25.56 10.19 -6.99
CA LEU A 20 -24.48 10.77 -6.19
C LEU A 20 -23.55 9.73 -5.55
N ALA A 21 -24.01 8.49 -5.37
CA ALA A 21 -23.20 7.44 -4.75
C ALA A 21 -21.92 7.17 -5.54
N ALA A 22 -22.07 6.92 -6.85
CA ALA A 22 -20.95 6.70 -7.74
C ALA A 22 -20.13 7.98 -7.97
N GLU A 23 -20.78 9.14 -8.05
CA GLU A 23 -20.11 10.42 -8.33
C GLU A 23 -19.19 10.87 -7.18
N LEU A 24 -19.64 10.72 -5.93
CA LEU A 24 -18.96 11.26 -4.74
C LEU A 24 -18.34 10.17 -3.84
N GLY A 25 -18.37 8.91 -4.27
CA GLY A 25 -17.89 7.77 -3.50
C GLY A 25 -18.62 7.66 -2.16
N ILE A 26 -19.95 7.74 -2.18
CA ILE A 26 -20.76 7.69 -0.96
C ILE A 26 -20.99 6.24 -0.58
N HIS A 27 -20.62 5.87 0.65
CA HIS A 27 -20.83 4.53 1.20
C HIS A 27 -21.75 4.60 2.42
N ARG A 28 -22.89 3.92 2.35
CA ARG A 28 -23.84 3.78 3.46
C ARG A 28 -23.42 2.62 4.36
N PHE A 29 -23.45 2.81 5.68
CA PHE A 29 -23.00 1.78 6.63
C PHE A 29 -24.00 1.44 7.75
N ASP A 30 -25.16 2.11 7.82
CA ASP A 30 -26.28 1.68 8.66
C ASP A 30 -27.48 1.28 7.77
N VAL A 31 -27.81 -0.01 7.78
CA VAL A 31 -28.94 -0.61 7.03
C VAL A 31 -29.95 -1.24 8.02
N ARG A 32 -29.92 -0.89 9.31
CA ARG A 32 -30.91 -1.42 10.25
C ARG A 32 -32.23 -0.67 10.07
N SER A 33 -33.30 -1.44 9.85
CA SER A 33 -34.65 -1.03 9.43
C SER A 33 -35.43 -0.09 10.38
N ARG A 34 -34.80 0.56 11.38
CA ARG A 34 -35.50 1.37 12.39
C ARG A 34 -34.70 2.60 12.90
N SER A 35 -33.80 3.15 12.11
CA SER A 35 -33.08 4.39 12.45
C SER A 35 -33.84 5.63 11.94
N LYS A 36 -33.96 6.66 12.79
CA LYS A 36 -34.48 8.00 12.39
C LYS A 36 -33.45 8.82 11.61
N ALA A 37 -32.31 8.23 11.27
CA ALA A 37 -31.26 8.84 10.48
C ALA A 37 -30.49 7.76 9.73
N GLN A 38 -30.07 8.06 8.51
CA GLN A 38 -29.20 7.21 7.70
C GLN A 38 -27.79 7.78 7.69
N LEU A 39 -26.78 6.94 7.93
CA LEU A 39 -25.38 7.35 7.99
C LEU A 39 -24.63 6.96 6.72
N PHE A 40 -23.80 7.87 6.25
CA PHE A 40 -22.99 7.72 5.05
C PHE A 40 -21.59 8.26 5.28
N ALA A 41 -20.62 7.66 4.60
CA ALA A 41 -19.28 8.22 4.42
C ALA A 41 -19.22 8.88 3.03
N VAL A 42 -18.71 10.10 2.95
CA VAL A 42 -18.57 10.85 1.69
C VAL A 42 -17.08 11.00 1.35
N GLY A 43 -16.71 10.64 0.12
CA GLY A 43 -15.32 10.66 -0.35
C GLY A 43 -14.56 9.35 -0.13
N GLY A 44 -15.24 8.20 -0.16
CA GLY A 44 -14.65 6.87 0.00
C GLY A 44 -14.95 6.21 1.36
N LEU A 45 -14.49 4.96 1.53
CA LEU A 45 -14.77 4.12 2.72
C LEU A 45 -14.26 4.70 4.04
N LEU A 46 -13.24 5.57 4.00
CA LEU A 46 -12.68 6.29 5.15
C LEU A 46 -13.02 7.80 5.14
N GLY A 47 -13.98 8.21 4.30
CA GLY A 47 -14.42 9.59 4.17
C GLY A 47 -15.04 10.18 5.44
N LYS A 48 -15.34 11.48 5.42
CA LYS A 48 -16.05 12.12 6.54
C LYS A 48 -17.48 11.60 6.65
N GLN A 49 -17.95 11.44 7.88
CA GLN A 49 -19.29 10.96 8.15
C GLN A 49 -20.31 12.09 7.99
N CYS A 50 -21.41 11.79 7.31
CA CYS A 50 -22.61 12.61 7.35
C CYS A 50 -23.83 11.74 7.62
N ALA A 51 -24.90 12.35 8.11
CA ALA A 51 -26.16 11.65 8.32
C ALA A 51 -27.33 12.43 7.73
N LEU A 52 -28.27 11.71 7.14
CA LEU A 52 -29.56 12.26 6.71
C LEU A 52 -30.61 11.91 7.76
N VAL A 53 -31.27 12.90 8.36
CA VAL A 53 -32.41 12.65 9.26
C VAL A 53 -33.61 12.23 8.42
N LEU A 54 -34.14 11.05 8.74
CA LEU A 54 -35.42 10.59 8.23
C LEU A 54 -36.52 10.97 9.25
N GLY A 55 -37.65 11.46 8.75
CA GLY A 55 -38.79 11.81 9.58
C GLY A 55 -39.43 10.60 10.25
N ASP A 56 -40.46 10.86 11.06
CA ASP A 56 -41.23 9.77 11.68
C ASP A 56 -41.84 8.85 10.61
N TYR A 57 -41.82 7.55 10.91
CA TYR A 57 -42.27 6.48 10.02
C TYR A 57 -43.79 6.47 9.94
N ASP A 58 -44.35 6.61 8.73
CA ASP A 58 -45.78 6.42 8.52
C ASP A 58 -46.06 4.94 8.22
N VAL A 59 -46.68 4.27 9.20
CA VAL A 59 -46.97 2.83 9.15
C VAL A 59 -47.95 2.48 8.02
N SER A 60 -48.75 3.43 7.55
CA SER A 60 -49.76 3.21 6.51
C SER A 60 -49.20 3.23 5.08
N LEU A 61 -48.14 4.02 4.86
CA LEU A 61 -47.50 4.20 3.56
C LEU A 61 -46.21 3.39 3.43
N GLY A 62 -45.65 2.89 4.54
CA GLY A 62 -44.36 2.20 4.54
C GLY A 62 -43.17 3.13 4.29
N GLU A 63 -43.36 4.46 4.39
CA GLU A 63 -42.40 5.49 4.03
C GLU A 63 -42.06 6.41 5.22
N HIS A 64 -40.86 7.02 5.18
CA HIS A 64 -40.40 8.00 6.18
C HIS A 64 -40.72 9.43 5.73
N LEU A 65 -41.74 10.05 6.34
CA LEU A 65 -42.22 11.39 5.96
C LEU A 65 -41.53 12.50 6.78
N ALA A 66 -40.27 12.80 6.48
CA ALA A 66 -39.71 14.11 6.86
C ALA A 66 -40.14 15.15 5.83
N LYS A 67 -40.89 16.16 6.27
CA LYS A 67 -41.30 17.30 5.42
C LYS A 67 -40.12 18.16 4.94
N GLN A 68 -38.95 18.01 5.56
CA GLN A 68 -37.74 18.76 5.23
C GLN A 68 -36.49 17.92 5.47
N THR A 69 -35.60 17.89 4.49
CA THR A 69 -34.32 17.18 4.53
C THR A 69 -33.33 17.90 5.45
N ARG A 70 -32.99 17.27 6.58
CA ARG A 70 -31.92 17.74 7.49
C ARG A 70 -30.70 16.85 7.35
N LEU A 71 -29.55 17.45 7.03
CA LEU A 71 -28.26 16.78 6.99
C LEU A 71 -27.45 17.14 8.24
N LEU A 72 -26.74 16.16 8.78
CA LEU A 72 -25.75 16.32 9.83
C LEU A 72 -24.37 16.04 9.25
N PHE A 73 -23.41 16.83 9.69
CA PHE A 73 -22.01 16.71 9.32
C PHE A 73 -21.14 16.73 10.58
N GLU A 74 -19.95 16.14 10.49
CA GLU A 74 -18.89 16.40 11.48
C GLU A 74 -18.67 17.91 11.61
N ARG A 75 -18.32 18.38 12.82
CA ARG A 75 -18.14 19.82 13.11
C ARG A 75 -17.25 20.52 12.07
N CYS A 76 -17.83 21.43 11.29
CA CYS A 76 -17.15 22.24 10.29
C CYS A 76 -17.89 23.56 10.05
N GLU A 77 -17.26 24.50 9.34
CA GLU A 77 -17.94 25.72 8.87
C GLU A 77 -18.69 25.43 7.57
N LEU A 78 -20.02 25.34 7.66
CA LEU A 78 -20.86 25.12 6.47
C LEU A 78 -20.88 26.37 5.58
N PRO A 79 -20.79 26.21 4.26
CA PRO A 79 -20.80 27.33 3.32
C PRO A 79 -22.21 27.93 3.24
N ARG A 80 -22.29 29.24 2.98
CA ARG A 80 -23.54 29.88 2.62
C ARG A 80 -23.81 29.65 1.14
N MET A 81 -24.84 28.87 0.82
CA MET A 81 -25.27 28.59 -0.55
C MET A 81 -26.77 28.81 -0.69
N SER A 82 -27.22 29.07 -1.92
CA SER A 82 -28.65 29.13 -2.22
C SER A 82 -29.32 27.80 -1.89
N GLY A 83 -30.45 27.85 -1.19
CA GLY A 83 -31.20 26.64 -0.83
C GLY A 83 -30.68 25.87 0.38
N ILE A 84 -29.70 26.41 1.11
CA ILE A 84 -29.16 25.82 2.34
C ILE A 84 -29.43 26.74 3.53
N GLU A 85 -30.07 26.20 4.56
CA GLU A 85 -30.30 26.88 5.84
C GLU A 85 -29.54 26.18 6.96
N ILE A 86 -28.53 26.85 7.53
CA ILE A 86 -27.72 26.30 8.63
C ILE A 86 -28.53 26.37 9.93
N CYS A 87 -28.64 25.24 10.64
CA CYS A 87 -29.33 25.20 11.92
C CYS A 87 -28.40 25.69 13.04
N ALA A 88 -28.84 26.68 13.82
CA ALA A 88 -28.07 27.23 14.94
C ALA A 88 -27.90 26.25 16.10
N GLU A 89 -28.88 25.37 16.32
CA GLU A 89 -28.86 24.40 17.41
C GLU A 89 -28.47 22.99 16.92
N PRO A 90 -27.65 22.26 17.68
CA PRO A 90 -27.31 20.88 17.37
C PRO A 90 -28.57 20.00 17.38
N TYR A 91 -28.60 18.98 16.53
CA TYR A 91 -29.70 18.02 16.49
C TYR A 91 -29.78 17.21 17.81
N GLN A 92 -30.92 17.28 18.49
CA GLN A 92 -31.18 16.62 19.78
C GLN A 92 -32.02 15.33 19.66
N GLY A 93 -32.23 14.82 18.44
CA GLY A 93 -33.12 13.67 18.22
C GLY A 93 -32.58 12.35 18.78
N SER A 94 -33.49 11.48 19.21
CA SER A 94 -33.24 10.42 20.22
C SER A 94 -32.51 9.14 19.75
N ARG A 95 -31.82 9.08 18.59
CA ARG A 95 -31.30 7.78 18.06
C ARG A 95 -30.01 7.77 17.23
N ILE A 96 -29.17 8.81 17.21
CA ILE A 96 -27.78 8.63 16.74
C ILE A 96 -27.02 8.01 17.93
N LYS A 97 -26.73 6.70 17.88
CA LYS A 97 -26.14 5.98 19.02
C LYS A 97 -24.72 6.48 19.25
N GLN A 98 -24.30 6.55 20.52
CA GLN A 98 -22.95 6.95 20.95
C GLN A 98 -21.79 6.12 20.34
N GLN A 99 -22.07 5.00 19.68
CA GLN A 99 -21.04 4.24 18.94
C GLN A 99 -20.59 4.96 17.64
N ASP A 100 -21.35 5.94 17.14
CA ASP A 100 -21.04 6.74 15.94
C ASP A 100 -20.27 8.03 16.29
N SER A 101 -19.16 7.86 17.04
CA SER A 101 -18.52 8.91 17.87
C SER A 101 -18.24 10.29 17.24
N LYS A 102 -18.20 10.43 15.91
CA LYS A 102 -17.92 11.70 15.22
C LYS A 102 -19.15 12.58 14.96
N LEU A 103 -20.36 12.00 14.93
CA LEU A 103 -21.61 12.73 14.72
C LEU A 103 -22.44 12.86 16.00
N ALA A 104 -21.85 12.57 17.15
CA ALA A 104 -22.51 12.78 18.44
C ALA A 104 -22.52 14.27 18.80
N SER A 105 -23.65 14.75 19.34
CA SER A 105 -23.72 16.06 19.98
C SER A 105 -22.65 16.17 21.10
N PRO A 106 -21.90 17.29 21.20
CA PRO A 106 -22.04 18.57 20.49
C PRO A 106 -21.15 18.71 19.23
N ASN A 107 -20.48 17.66 18.77
CA ASN A 107 -19.45 17.72 17.71
C ASN A 107 -20.02 17.61 16.29
N GLN A 108 -21.21 18.14 16.07
CA GLN A 108 -21.93 18.09 14.80
C GLN A 108 -22.39 19.49 14.38
N VAL A 109 -22.50 19.71 13.08
CA VAL A 109 -23.24 20.83 12.49
C VAL A 109 -24.34 20.28 11.60
N SER A 110 -25.41 21.04 11.38
CA SER A 110 -26.51 20.57 10.53
C SER A 110 -27.09 21.69 9.69
N CYS A 111 -27.63 21.33 8.53
CA CYS A 111 -28.38 22.24 7.68
C CYS A 111 -29.63 21.58 7.11
N LEU A 112 -30.55 22.42 6.64
CA LEU A 112 -31.72 22.05 5.87
C LEU A 112 -31.46 22.39 4.41
N VAL A 113 -31.96 21.55 3.50
CA VAL A 113 -31.87 21.79 2.05
C VAL A 113 -33.25 21.97 1.42
N SER A 114 -33.34 22.86 0.44
CA SER A 114 -34.58 23.23 -0.25
C SER A 114 -34.94 22.35 -1.44
N ASP A 115 -33.94 21.75 -2.09
CA ASP A 115 -34.10 21.01 -3.34
C ASP A 115 -32.88 20.13 -3.64
N GLU A 116 -32.96 19.37 -4.74
CA GLU A 116 -31.88 18.52 -5.23
C GLU A 116 -30.60 19.31 -5.56
N THR A 117 -30.71 20.53 -6.09
CA THR A 117 -29.54 21.33 -6.48
C THR A 117 -28.73 21.73 -5.25
N ALA A 118 -29.41 22.15 -4.18
CA ALA A 118 -28.82 22.45 -2.89
C ALA A 118 -28.19 21.20 -2.24
N LEU A 119 -28.86 20.04 -2.32
CA LEU A 119 -28.33 18.77 -1.84
C LEU A 119 -27.03 18.37 -2.57
N ARG A 120 -27.03 18.43 -3.90
CA ARG A 120 -25.82 18.13 -4.71
C ARG A 120 -24.70 19.10 -4.37
N ALA A 121 -25.00 20.39 -4.28
CA ALA A 121 -24.01 21.43 -3.99
C ALA A 121 -23.34 21.22 -2.63
N ILE A 122 -24.13 20.95 -1.57
CA ILE A 122 -23.57 20.76 -0.23
C ILE A 122 -22.79 19.45 -0.09
N LEU A 123 -23.24 18.36 -0.72
CA LEU A 123 -22.53 17.09 -0.67
C LEU A 123 -21.26 17.11 -1.52
N ARG A 124 -21.27 17.77 -2.69
CA ARG A 124 -20.06 18.05 -3.47
C ARG A 124 -19.07 18.92 -2.70
N TRP A 125 -19.57 19.98 -2.06
CA TRP A 125 -18.73 20.80 -1.19
C TRP A 125 -18.19 19.99 -0.02
N TYR A 126 -18.99 19.14 0.63
CA TYR A 126 -18.52 18.32 1.74
C TYR A 126 -17.46 17.30 1.28
N ALA A 127 -17.67 16.69 0.11
CA ALA A 127 -16.72 15.83 -0.60
C ALA A 127 -15.48 16.57 -1.15
N GLY A 128 -15.54 17.90 -1.25
CA GLY A 128 -14.44 18.77 -1.71
C GLY A 128 -13.74 19.51 -0.57
N ALA A 129 -14.42 19.77 0.55
CA ALA A 129 -13.87 20.35 1.78
C ALA A 129 -13.14 19.28 2.61
N THR A 130 -13.37 17.99 2.31
CA THR A 130 -12.44 16.89 2.61
C THR A 130 -11.15 16.96 1.79
N ARG A 131 -11.10 17.80 0.75
CA ARG A 131 -9.94 18.03 -0.13
C ARG A 131 -9.29 19.42 0.04
N ALA A 132 -9.56 20.12 1.15
CA ALA A 132 -8.74 21.29 1.48
C ALA A 132 -7.34 20.79 1.89
N PRO A 133 -6.25 21.20 1.22
CA PRO A 133 -4.91 20.80 1.61
C PRO A 133 -4.66 21.28 3.03
N ILE A 134 -4.48 20.35 3.96
CA ILE A 134 -4.20 20.72 5.34
C ILE A 134 -2.73 21.10 5.41
N ALA A 135 -2.46 22.36 5.07
CA ALA A 135 -1.10 22.91 5.06
C ALA A 135 -0.41 22.74 6.43
N ASP A 136 -1.17 22.66 7.53
CA ASP A 136 -0.64 22.43 8.87
C ASP A 136 -1.63 21.64 9.75
N ALA A 137 -1.57 20.30 9.69
CA ALA A 137 -2.18 19.42 10.70
C ALA A 137 -1.07 18.95 11.65
N PRO A 138 -0.85 19.63 12.80
CA PRO A 138 0.29 19.32 13.67
C PRO A 138 0.27 17.87 14.17
N LEU A 139 -0.94 17.34 14.42
CA LEU A 139 -1.13 15.96 14.84
C LEU A 139 -0.75 14.96 13.74
N GLU A 140 -1.12 15.22 12.48
CA GLU A 140 -0.76 14.33 11.37
C GLU A 140 0.75 14.35 11.11
N VAL A 141 1.37 15.53 11.13
CA VAL A 141 2.83 15.65 11.01
C VAL A 141 3.54 14.86 12.11
N THR A 142 3.06 14.97 13.35
CA THR A 142 3.61 14.21 14.50
C THR A 142 3.44 12.71 14.31
N ARG A 143 2.29 12.25 13.81
CA ARG A 143 2.04 10.83 13.53
C ARG A 143 2.94 10.29 12.43
N VAL A 144 3.11 11.03 11.35
CA VAL A 144 4.01 10.69 10.24
C VAL A 144 5.45 10.60 10.75
N ALA A 145 5.90 11.59 11.53
CA ALA A 145 7.24 11.55 12.12
C ALA A 145 7.45 10.35 13.04
N LYS A 146 6.43 9.99 13.83
CA LYS A 146 6.50 8.77 14.64
C LYS A 146 6.59 7.51 13.79
N ALA A 147 5.80 7.39 12.72
CA ALA A 147 5.86 6.23 11.83
C ALA A 147 7.23 6.10 11.13
N ALA A 148 7.83 7.21 10.72
CA ALA A 148 9.17 7.22 10.13
C ALA A 148 10.24 6.82 11.17
N SER A 149 10.16 7.37 12.37
CA SER A 149 11.07 7.01 13.46
C SER A 149 10.96 5.54 13.87
N ASP A 150 9.74 5.02 14.02
CA ASP A 150 9.48 3.60 14.33
C ASP A 150 10.00 2.67 13.21
N ALA A 151 10.08 3.15 11.95
CA ALA A 151 10.64 2.43 10.82
C ALA A 151 12.19 2.47 10.73
N GLY A 152 12.85 3.32 11.51
CA GLY A 152 14.32 3.45 11.53
C GLY A 152 14.88 4.68 10.81
N PHE A 153 14.04 5.66 10.48
CA PHE A 153 14.49 7.00 10.10
C PHE A 153 14.69 7.84 11.37
N ASP A 154 15.87 7.73 11.97
CA ASP A 154 16.22 8.22 13.30
C ASP A 154 16.72 9.67 13.35
N LEU A 155 17.02 10.28 12.20
CA LEU A 155 17.48 11.66 12.13
C LEU A 155 16.33 12.66 12.28
N THR A 156 16.67 13.87 12.74
CA THR A 156 15.68 14.94 12.94
C THR A 156 14.99 15.27 11.61
N PRO A 157 13.63 15.26 11.53
CA PRO A 157 12.92 15.56 10.30
C PRO A 157 13.14 17.00 9.84
N GLU A 158 13.34 17.18 8.54
CA GLU A 158 13.51 18.49 7.92
C GLU A 158 12.29 18.83 7.05
N ARG A 159 11.89 20.10 7.01
CA ARG A 159 10.75 20.54 6.20
C ARG A 159 11.26 21.22 4.93
N GLU A 160 10.95 20.63 3.78
CA GLU A 160 11.33 21.11 2.45
C GLU A 160 10.06 21.36 1.62
N GLY A 161 9.57 22.60 1.62
CA GLY A 161 8.29 22.95 1.02
C GLY A 161 7.12 22.21 1.68
N SER A 162 6.37 21.42 0.90
CA SER A 162 5.26 20.60 1.41
C SER A 162 5.70 19.24 1.96
N TRP A 163 7.00 18.91 1.88
CA TRP A 163 7.55 17.63 2.31
C TRP A 163 8.11 17.70 3.71
N THR A 164 7.85 16.66 4.50
CA THR A 164 8.67 16.33 5.66
C THR A 164 9.64 15.24 5.25
N VAL A 165 10.93 15.52 5.34
CA VAL A 165 12.00 14.65 4.90
C VAL A 165 12.58 13.89 6.09
N PHE A 166 12.73 12.59 5.93
CA PHE A 166 13.23 11.65 6.93
C PHE A 166 14.46 10.92 6.42
N ARG A 167 15.47 10.80 7.27
CA ARG A 167 16.78 10.22 6.97
C ARG A 167 17.18 9.23 8.05
N SER A 168 18.10 8.32 7.73
CA SER A 168 18.60 7.31 8.68
C SER A 168 20.12 7.39 8.82
N THR A 169 20.63 6.99 9.98
CA THR A 169 22.07 6.74 10.18
C THR A 169 22.51 5.35 9.70
N ALA A 170 21.58 4.40 9.54
CA ALA A 170 21.87 3.02 9.18
C ALA A 170 21.98 2.80 7.65
N PHE A 171 21.32 3.64 6.85
CA PHE A 171 21.29 3.53 5.39
C PHE A 171 21.15 4.91 4.72
N PRO A 172 21.68 5.07 3.49
CA PRO A 172 21.74 6.37 2.82
C PRO A 172 20.41 6.80 2.19
N ALA A 173 19.48 5.87 1.96
CA ALA A 173 18.18 6.18 1.39
C ALA A 173 17.37 7.08 2.33
N TRP A 174 16.68 8.06 1.76
CA TRP A 174 15.84 9.01 2.47
C TRP A 174 14.46 9.09 1.83
N VAL A 175 13.48 9.51 2.62
CA VAL A 175 12.08 9.56 2.20
C VAL A 175 11.46 10.91 2.51
N GLY A 176 10.52 11.32 1.69
CA GLY A 176 9.67 12.47 1.96
C GLY A 176 8.24 12.01 2.12
N VAL A 177 7.57 12.56 3.12
CA VAL A 177 6.12 12.39 3.26
C VAL A 177 5.47 13.77 3.23
N ALA A 178 4.52 13.95 2.33
CA ALA A 178 3.66 15.13 2.29
C ALA A 178 2.23 14.72 2.60
N VAL A 179 1.56 15.45 3.49
CA VAL A 179 0.13 15.25 3.78
C VAL A 179 -0.65 15.96 2.67
N GLN A 180 -1.39 15.20 1.87
CA GLN A 180 -2.23 15.76 0.80
C GLN A 180 -3.58 16.18 1.38
N TYR A 181 -4.21 15.26 2.11
CA TYR A 181 -5.48 15.42 2.80
C TYR A 181 -5.41 14.69 4.15
N LEU A 182 -6.41 14.87 5.02
CA LEU A 182 -6.44 14.12 6.29
C LEU A 182 -6.41 12.61 6.01
N GLY A 183 -5.35 11.93 6.44
CA GLY A 183 -5.19 10.49 6.23
C GLY A 183 -4.80 10.08 4.81
N THR A 184 -4.49 11.02 3.92
CA THR A 184 -3.98 10.74 2.57
C THR A 184 -2.61 11.38 2.38
N TYR A 185 -1.64 10.59 1.96
CA TYR A 185 -0.23 10.97 1.93
C TYR A 185 0.36 10.80 0.53
N ARG A 186 1.39 11.59 0.26
CA ARG A 186 2.34 11.37 -0.82
C ARG A 186 3.66 10.89 -0.21
N LEU A 187 4.25 9.87 -0.82
CA LEU A 187 5.54 9.31 -0.43
C LEU A 187 6.53 9.51 -1.58
N GLY A 188 7.64 10.17 -1.29
CA GLY A 188 8.79 10.30 -2.16
C GLY A 188 9.92 9.43 -1.64
N LEU A 189 10.60 8.73 -2.55
CA LEU A 189 11.74 7.87 -2.26
C LEU A 189 12.96 8.37 -3.02
N SER A 190 14.11 8.43 -2.35
CA SER A 190 15.37 8.87 -2.96
C SER A 190 16.05 7.83 -3.83
N ASP A 191 15.67 6.56 -3.71
CA ASP A 191 16.32 5.42 -4.34
C ASP A 191 15.34 4.70 -5.29
N ALA A 192 15.76 4.52 -6.55
CA ALA A 192 14.91 3.95 -7.60
C ALA A 192 14.71 2.44 -7.43
N ALA A 193 15.73 1.69 -6.96
CA ALA A 193 15.61 0.25 -6.75
C ALA A 193 14.65 -0.06 -5.60
N VAL A 194 14.71 0.74 -4.52
CA VAL A 194 13.71 0.67 -3.43
C VAL A 194 12.32 1.01 -3.96
N GLY A 195 12.20 2.05 -4.80
CA GLY A 195 10.94 2.45 -5.41
C GLY A 195 10.32 1.37 -6.31
N GLN A 196 11.12 0.71 -7.15
CA GLN A 196 10.70 -0.40 -7.99
C GLN A 196 10.17 -1.57 -7.15
N ARG A 197 10.89 -1.97 -6.10
CA ARG A 197 10.47 -3.06 -5.22
C ARG A 197 9.18 -2.74 -4.47
N ILE A 198 9.04 -1.51 -3.95
CA ILE A 198 7.82 -1.05 -3.27
C ILE A 198 6.64 -1.00 -4.24
N SER A 199 6.85 -0.48 -5.45
CA SER A 199 5.83 -0.46 -6.51
C SER A 199 5.28 -1.86 -6.78
N ALA A 200 6.17 -2.83 -6.97
CA ALA A 200 5.79 -4.20 -7.25
C ALA A 200 5.21 -4.95 -6.04
N GLU A 201 5.69 -4.71 -4.82
CA GLU A 201 5.19 -5.37 -3.60
C GLU A 201 3.81 -4.84 -3.14
N PHE A 202 3.56 -3.54 -3.31
CA PHE A 202 2.32 -2.89 -2.85
C PHE A 202 1.34 -2.53 -3.96
N GLU A 203 1.64 -2.95 -5.20
CA GLU A 203 0.85 -2.65 -6.41
C GLU A 203 0.60 -1.14 -6.57
N LEU A 204 1.65 -0.34 -6.36
CA LEU A 204 1.58 1.11 -6.43
C LEU A 204 2.15 1.61 -7.75
N ALA A 205 1.34 2.29 -8.55
CA ALA A 205 1.83 2.97 -9.73
C ALA A 205 2.63 4.23 -9.34
N PRO A 206 3.89 4.39 -9.80
CA PRO A 206 4.62 5.63 -9.65
C PRO A 206 3.89 6.81 -10.32
N SER A 207 3.99 7.99 -9.72
CA SER A 207 3.48 9.24 -10.30
C SER A 207 4.29 9.63 -11.54
N ALA A 208 3.61 10.16 -12.56
CA ALA A 208 4.26 10.69 -13.77
C ALA A 208 5.12 11.94 -13.50
N ASP A 209 4.70 12.76 -12.53
CA ASP A 209 5.52 13.85 -12.00
C ASP A 209 6.28 13.32 -10.79
N LEU A 210 7.61 13.23 -10.89
CA LEU A 210 8.47 12.73 -9.82
C LEU A 210 8.93 13.86 -8.89
N GLY A 211 8.94 15.11 -9.36
CA GLY A 211 9.59 16.21 -8.66
C GLY A 211 11.06 15.89 -8.35
N PRO A 212 11.53 16.06 -7.09
CA PRO A 212 12.92 15.79 -6.71
C PRO A 212 13.21 14.31 -6.39
N TRP A 213 12.24 13.41 -6.53
CA TRP A 213 12.33 12.04 -6.05
C TRP A 213 12.72 11.07 -7.17
N ALA A 214 13.43 10.00 -6.82
CA ALA A 214 13.67 8.89 -7.75
C ALA A 214 12.38 8.12 -8.03
N THR A 215 11.50 8.02 -7.03
CA THR A 215 10.16 7.45 -7.19
C THR A 215 9.20 8.19 -6.28
N ARG A 216 7.98 8.45 -6.76
CA ARG A 216 6.94 9.14 -6.01
C ARG A 216 5.63 8.38 -6.13
N PHE A 217 4.96 8.19 -4.99
CA PHE A 217 3.60 7.64 -4.91
C PHE A 217 2.66 8.69 -4.36
N ASP A 218 1.54 8.88 -5.04
CA ASP A 218 0.47 9.81 -4.67
C ASP A 218 -0.74 9.02 -4.14
N GLY A 219 -1.55 9.64 -3.27
CA GLY A 219 -2.83 9.04 -2.85
C GLY A 219 -2.69 7.83 -1.92
N ILE A 220 -1.66 7.77 -1.08
CA ILE A 220 -1.54 6.71 -0.08
C ILE A 220 -2.59 6.93 1.01
N GLU A 221 -3.64 6.11 0.99
CA GLU A 221 -4.73 6.20 1.95
C GLU A 221 -4.45 5.41 3.24
N GLY A 222 -4.58 6.09 4.36
CA GLY A 222 -4.54 5.49 5.70
C GLY A 222 -3.15 5.45 6.33
N TYR A 223 -3.11 5.82 7.62
CA TYR A 223 -1.88 5.81 8.42
C TYR A 223 -1.20 4.44 8.46
N SER A 224 -1.97 3.35 8.63
CA SER A 224 -1.41 2.00 8.70
C SER A 224 -0.71 1.59 7.41
N ARG A 225 -1.25 1.99 6.25
CA ARG A 225 -0.64 1.72 4.95
C ARG A 225 0.66 2.51 4.78
N LEU A 226 0.66 3.80 5.13
CA LEU A 226 1.88 4.61 5.14
C LEU A 226 2.95 4.02 6.06
N HIS A 227 2.59 3.62 7.28
CA HIS A 227 3.52 3.04 8.24
C HIS A 227 4.12 1.73 7.73
N GLY A 228 3.30 0.84 7.15
CA GLY A 228 3.78 -0.38 6.50
C GLY A 228 4.76 -0.10 5.36
N LEU A 229 4.47 0.90 4.52
CA LEU A 229 5.39 1.33 3.45
C LEU A 229 6.72 1.82 4.01
N LEU A 230 6.71 2.67 5.05
CA LEU A 230 7.94 3.17 5.67
C LEU A 230 8.79 2.05 6.26
N LEU A 231 8.16 1.09 6.95
CA LEU A 231 8.84 -0.10 7.47
C LEU A 231 9.51 -0.90 6.35
N ARG A 232 8.79 -1.12 5.24
CA ARG A 232 9.32 -1.85 4.08
C ARG A 232 10.42 -1.10 3.36
N VAL A 233 10.28 0.22 3.16
CA VAL A 233 11.33 1.06 2.58
C VAL A 233 12.62 0.96 3.38
N ALA A 234 12.54 1.09 4.72
CA ALA A 234 13.71 1.01 5.58
C ALA A 234 14.36 -0.39 5.54
N ALA A 235 13.54 -1.44 5.55
CA ALA A 235 13.98 -2.83 5.44
C ALA A 235 14.75 -3.11 4.14
N ILE A 236 14.17 -2.74 3.00
CA ILE A 236 14.84 -2.88 1.69
C ILE A 236 16.12 -2.02 1.67
N SER A 237 16.07 -0.79 2.17
CA SER A 237 17.23 0.12 2.18
C SER A 237 18.42 -0.42 2.98
N ARG A 238 18.20 -1.14 4.09
CA ARG A 238 19.27 -1.80 4.85
C ARG A 238 19.92 -2.94 4.06
N VAL A 239 19.10 -3.77 3.44
CA VAL A 239 19.56 -4.89 2.60
C VAL A 239 20.39 -4.36 1.44
N LEU A 240 19.89 -3.35 0.71
CA LEU A 240 20.61 -2.74 -0.41
C LEU A 240 21.90 -2.02 0.02
N ASN A 241 21.94 -1.52 1.26
CA ASN A 241 23.16 -0.98 1.87
C ASN A 241 24.12 -2.08 2.39
N GLN A 242 23.95 -3.33 1.96
CA GLN A 242 24.84 -4.47 2.25
C GLN A 242 25.04 -4.74 3.76
N GLU A 243 24.00 -4.56 4.57
CA GLU A 243 24.07 -4.84 6.02
C GLU A 243 24.51 -6.27 6.31
N GLY A 244 24.00 -7.25 5.56
CA GLY A 244 24.38 -8.67 5.71
C GLY A 244 25.88 -8.92 5.47
N LEU A 245 26.48 -8.29 4.46
CA LEU A 245 27.91 -8.41 4.21
C LEU A 245 28.73 -7.83 5.37
N ARG A 246 28.33 -6.68 5.91
CA ARG A 246 28.99 -6.05 7.06
C ARG A 246 28.89 -6.92 8.31
N GLU A 247 27.71 -7.50 8.56
CA GLU A 247 27.47 -8.46 9.64
C GLU A 247 28.37 -9.69 9.50
N PHE A 248 28.43 -10.27 8.29
CA PHE A 248 29.28 -11.42 8.01
C PHE A 248 30.75 -11.11 8.26
N VAL A 249 31.26 -10.00 7.73
CA VAL A 249 32.66 -9.56 7.92
C VAL A 249 32.96 -9.32 9.40
N ALA A 250 32.04 -8.72 10.16
CA ALA A 250 32.22 -8.49 11.59
C ALA A 250 32.32 -9.81 12.38
N THR A 251 31.48 -10.79 12.05
CA THR A 251 31.45 -12.11 12.69
C THR A 251 32.72 -12.93 12.40
N HIS A 252 33.35 -12.72 11.24
CA HIS A 252 34.51 -13.49 10.79
C HIS A 252 35.88 -12.82 11.06
N ARG A 253 35.95 -11.77 11.88
CA ARG A 253 37.24 -11.16 12.28
C ARG A 253 38.16 -12.10 13.08
N HIS A 254 37.64 -13.20 13.63
CA HIS A 254 38.39 -14.20 14.40
C HIS A 254 38.01 -15.64 14.00
N PRO A 255 38.54 -16.19 12.88
CA PRO A 255 38.16 -17.52 12.41
C PRO A 255 38.70 -18.66 13.33
N PRO A 256 37.99 -19.81 13.41
CA PRO A 256 38.46 -20.99 14.13
C PRO A 256 39.78 -21.57 13.57
N SER A 257 40.41 -22.48 14.33
CA SER A 257 41.81 -22.89 14.13
C SER A 257 42.09 -23.94 13.03
N SER A 258 41.07 -24.56 12.42
CA SER A 258 41.26 -25.57 11.36
C SER A 258 40.49 -25.23 10.07
N THR A 259 41.12 -25.47 8.92
CA THR A 259 40.66 -24.98 7.60
C THR A 259 39.32 -25.56 7.13
N GLU A 260 39.01 -26.81 7.45
CA GLU A 260 37.74 -27.45 7.04
C GLU A 260 36.57 -27.03 7.93
N ALA A 261 36.75 -27.04 9.26
CA ALA A 261 35.73 -26.57 10.20
C ALA A 261 35.44 -25.06 10.01
N VAL A 262 36.45 -24.26 9.65
CA VAL A 262 36.26 -22.85 9.26
C VAL A 262 35.36 -22.76 8.05
N ARG A 263 35.61 -23.53 6.98
CA ARG A 263 34.81 -23.45 5.74
C ARG A 263 33.34 -23.80 5.96
N GLU A 264 33.05 -24.86 6.70
CA GLU A 264 31.67 -25.29 6.97
C GLU A 264 30.91 -24.27 7.82
N VAL A 265 31.54 -23.76 8.89
CA VAL A 265 30.96 -22.72 9.74
C VAL A 265 30.74 -21.42 8.96
N THR A 266 31.73 -21.00 8.17
CA THR A 266 31.64 -19.79 7.33
C THR A 266 30.51 -19.90 6.33
N GLN A 267 30.37 -21.04 5.64
CA GLN A 267 29.29 -21.24 4.69
C GLN A 267 27.93 -21.19 5.38
N ARG A 268 27.77 -21.86 6.52
CA ARG A 268 26.50 -21.87 7.27
C ARG A 268 26.09 -20.48 7.71
N VAL A 269 26.99 -19.73 8.35
CA VAL A 269 26.71 -18.36 8.82
C VAL A 269 26.37 -17.45 7.64
N GLY A 270 27.13 -17.54 6.54
CA GLY A 270 26.86 -16.75 5.36
C GLY A 270 25.52 -17.08 4.70
N GLN A 271 25.16 -18.36 4.61
CA GLN A 271 23.85 -18.80 4.11
C GLN A 271 22.69 -18.33 5.01
N ASP A 272 22.86 -18.35 6.33
CA ASP A 272 21.85 -17.86 7.28
C ASP A 272 21.63 -16.34 7.14
N ILE A 273 22.72 -15.57 6.97
CA ILE A 273 22.66 -14.12 6.71
C ILE A 273 21.98 -13.82 5.37
N PHE A 274 22.41 -14.50 4.30
CA PHE A 274 21.84 -14.36 2.96
C PHE A 274 20.34 -14.67 2.94
N ARG A 275 19.93 -15.74 3.62
CA ARG A 275 18.52 -16.11 3.74
C ARG A 275 17.70 -15.02 4.41
N ARG A 276 18.18 -14.43 5.52
CA ARG A 276 17.48 -13.32 6.19
C ARG A 276 17.37 -12.11 5.29
N ALA A 277 18.45 -11.75 4.59
CA ALA A 277 18.46 -10.63 3.65
C ALA A 277 17.44 -10.83 2.51
N LEU A 278 17.33 -12.04 1.96
CA LEU A 278 16.32 -12.36 0.94
C LEU A 278 14.89 -12.32 1.49
N ILE A 279 14.65 -12.83 2.69
CA ILE A 279 13.34 -12.72 3.35
C ILE A 279 12.96 -11.26 3.50
N GLU A 280 13.89 -10.41 3.94
CA GLU A 280 13.63 -8.98 4.13
C GLU A 280 13.45 -8.25 2.78
N TYR A 281 14.22 -8.57 1.75
CA TYR A 281 14.10 -7.96 0.42
C TYR A 281 12.79 -8.33 -0.28
N TRP A 282 12.40 -9.61 -0.26
CA TRP A 282 11.19 -10.13 -0.90
C TRP A 282 9.93 -10.01 -0.03
N GLY A 283 10.01 -9.33 1.13
CA GLY A 283 8.86 -9.11 2.02
C GLY A 283 8.29 -10.38 2.64
N GLY A 284 9.11 -11.43 2.77
CA GLY A 284 8.71 -12.74 3.29
C GLY A 284 7.81 -13.54 2.34
N ARG A 285 7.81 -13.21 1.04
CA ARG A 285 6.98 -13.85 0.03
C ARG A 285 7.82 -14.51 -1.05
N CYS A 286 7.31 -15.59 -1.63
CA CYS A 286 7.89 -16.14 -2.84
C CYS A 286 7.87 -15.08 -3.96
N ALA A 287 9.04 -14.86 -4.58
CA ALA A 287 9.27 -13.88 -5.63
C ALA A 287 8.38 -14.07 -6.88
N VAL A 288 7.83 -15.28 -7.06
CA VAL A 288 7.02 -15.67 -8.22
C VAL A 288 5.56 -15.90 -7.85
N THR A 289 5.29 -16.66 -6.80
CA THR A 289 3.92 -17.09 -6.44
C THR A 289 3.26 -16.24 -5.37
N GLY A 290 4.02 -15.39 -4.67
CA GLY A 290 3.52 -14.60 -3.54
C GLY A 290 3.28 -15.40 -2.24
N LEU A 291 3.53 -16.72 -2.23
CA LEU A 291 3.41 -17.58 -1.04
C LEU A 291 4.15 -16.97 0.15
N ASP A 292 3.48 -16.78 1.27
CA ASP A 292 3.97 -16.04 2.44
C ASP A 292 4.20 -16.89 3.69
N VAL A 293 4.27 -18.22 3.51
CA VAL A 293 4.66 -19.16 4.57
C VAL A 293 6.18 -19.28 4.59
N VAL A 294 6.84 -18.36 5.30
CA VAL A 294 8.30 -18.16 5.32
C VAL A 294 9.08 -19.44 5.62
N GLU A 295 8.55 -20.32 6.47
CA GLU A 295 9.15 -21.60 6.84
C GLU A 295 9.28 -22.57 5.66
N LEU A 296 8.42 -22.44 4.65
CA LEU A 296 8.47 -23.23 3.43
C LEU A 296 9.40 -22.62 2.38
N LEU A 297 9.64 -21.30 2.43
CA LEU A 297 10.41 -20.61 1.40
C LEU A 297 11.88 -20.98 1.44
N ARG A 298 12.52 -21.03 0.27
CA ARG A 298 13.94 -21.33 0.07
C ARG A 298 14.67 -20.10 -0.46
N ALA A 299 15.84 -19.86 0.10
CA ALA A 299 16.74 -18.81 -0.36
C ALA A 299 17.63 -19.42 -1.44
N SER A 300 17.19 -19.33 -2.69
CA SER A 300 17.88 -19.92 -3.83
C SER A 300 18.91 -18.93 -4.37
N HIS A 301 20.18 -19.33 -4.43
CA HIS A 301 21.17 -18.59 -5.20
C HIS A 301 20.85 -18.69 -6.70
N ILE A 302 21.09 -17.62 -7.45
CA ILE A 302 21.04 -17.63 -8.92
C ILE A 302 22.34 -18.21 -9.47
N LYS A 303 23.46 -17.67 -9.02
CA LYS A 303 24.79 -18.24 -9.20
C LYS A 303 25.19 -18.96 -7.91
N PRO A 304 25.34 -20.30 -7.92
CA PRO A 304 25.61 -21.10 -6.73
C PRO A 304 26.82 -20.61 -5.93
N TRP A 305 26.75 -20.83 -4.61
CA TRP A 305 27.77 -20.42 -3.66
C TRP A 305 29.20 -20.86 -4.03
N SER A 306 29.34 -22.06 -4.58
CA SER A 306 30.62 -22.65 -5.02
C SER A 306 31.24 -21.91 -6.19
N ASP A 307 30.43 -21.32 -7.06
CA ASP A 307 30.87 -20.65 -8.29
C ASP A 307 31.06 -19.13 -8.08
N CYS A 308 30.61 -18.61 -6.94
CA CYS A 308 30.80 -17.21 -6.55
C CYS A 308 32.29 -16.90 -6.28
N LYS A 309 32.77 -15.78 -6.84
CA LYS A 309 34.17 -15.37 -6.79
C LYS A 309 34.55 -14.65 -5.50
N SER A 310 33.56 -14.15 -4.74
CA SER A 310 33.78 -13.38 -3.52
C SER A 310 32.62 -13.55 -2.54
N ASP A 311 32.86 -13.18 -1.27
CA ASP A 311 31.80 -13.13 -0.26
C ASP A 311 30.77 -12.03 -0.55
N ALA A 312 31.16 -10.99 -1.29
CA ALA A 312 30.22 -9.99 -1.81
C ALA A 312 29.20 -10.64 -2.75
N GLU A 313 29.63 -11.45 -3.75
CA GLU A 313 28.70 -12.18 -4.63
C GLU A 313 27.84 -13.20 -3.86
N ARG A 314 28.39 -13.84 -2.82
CA ARG A 314 27.67 -14.86 -2.02
C ARG A 314 26.55 -14.27 -1.16
N LEU A 315 26.74 -13.04 -0.70
CA LEU A 315 25.85 -12.32 0.21
C LEU A 315 25.06 -11.20 -0.51
N ASP A 316 25.28 -11.03 -1.81
CA ASP A 316 24.54 -10.09 -2.64
C ASP A 316 23.10 -10.57 -2.81
N VAL A 317 22.15 -9.77 -2.32
CA VAL A 317 20.72 -10.10 -2.40
C VAL A 317 20.24 -10.28 -3.83
N PHE A 318 20.87 -9.62 -4.80
CA PHE A 318 20.53 -9.72 -6.22
C PHE A 318 21.03 -11.02 -6.85
N ASN A 319 21.91 -11.76 -6.17
CA ASN A 319 22.28 -13.13 -6.53
C ASN A 319 21.29 -14.16 -5.95
N GLY A 320 20.07 -13.75 -5.58
CA GLY A 320 19.15 -14.58 -4.85
C GLY A 320 17.69 -14.35 -5.16
N LEU A 321 16.92 -15.44 -5.15
CA LEU A 321 15.46 -15.42 -5.22
C LEU A 321 14.89 -16.16 -4.00
N LEU A 322 13.84 -15.60 -3.40
CA LEU A 322 13.07 -16.30 -2.38
C LEU A 322 11.98 -17.11 -3.07
N LEU A 323 12.08 -18.44 -3.07
CA LEU A 323 11.25 -19.33 -3.89
C LEU A 323 10.45 -20.31 -3.05
N ALA A 324 9.27 -20.70 -3.54
CA ALA A 324 8.53 -21.84 -3.03
C ALA A 324 9.33 -23.14 -3.30
N PRO A 325 9.19 -24.20 -2.47
CA PRO A 325 10.01 -25.40 -2.55
C PRO A 325 10.11 -26.04 -3.95
N GLN A 326 8.99 -26.09 -4.66
CA GLN A 326 8.92 -26.67 -5.99
C GLN A 326 9.67 -25.82 -7.03
N LEU A 327 9.58 -24.49 -6.94
CA LEU A 327 10.27 -23.57 -7.84
C LEU A 327 11.76 -23.55 -7.59
N ASP A 328 12.17 -23.56 -6.31
CA ASP A 328 13.56 -23.70 -5.89
C ASP A 328 14.20 -24.97 -6.49
N ALA A 329 13.56 -26.13 -6.30
CA ALA A 329 14.07 -27.40 -6.81
C ALA A 329 14.19 -27.44 -8.35
N LEU A 330 13.29 -26.76 -9.06
CA LEU A 330 13.33 -26.65 -10.51
C LEU A 330 14.40 -25.66 -10.99
N PHE A 331 14.52 -24.52 -10.31
CA PHE A 331 15.45 -23.45 -10.67
C PHE A 331 16.91 -23.86 -10.40
N ASP A 332 17.19 -24.44 -9.22
CA ASP A 332 18.52 -24.92 -8.82
C ASP A 332 19.05 -26.01 -9.79
N LYS A 333 18.15 -26.86 -10.28
CA LYS A 333 18.49 -27.91 -11.25
C LYS A 333 18.44 -27.45 -12.71
N GLY A 334 18.10 -26.20 -12.96
CA GLY A 334 18.06 -25.60 -14.31
C GLY A 334 16.86 -26.04 -15.16
N TRP A 335 15.79 -26.58 -14.57
CA TRP A 335 14.55 -26.89 -15.30
C TRP A 335 13.72 -25.65 -15.61
N VAL A 336 13.85 -24.62 -14.77
CA VAL A 336 13.29 -23.28 -15.03
C VAL A 336 14.38 -22.23 -14.87
N THR A 337 14.20 -21.09 -15.52
CA THR A 337 14.99 -19.87 -15.33
C THR A 337 14.08 -18.66 -15.57
N PHE A 338 14.64 -17.45 -15.59
CA PHE A 338 13.88 -16.23 -15.89
C PHE A 338 14.53 -15.46 -17.03
N SER A 339 13.71 -14.90 -17.91
CA SER A 339 14.13 -13.92 -18.92
C SER A 339 14.50 -12.59 -18.27
N ASP A 340 15.02 -11.66 -19.07
CA ASP A 340 15.44 -10.35 -18.56
C ASP A 340 14.25 -9.50 -18.08
N ASP A 341 13.06 -9.70 -18.65
CA ASP A 341 11.80 -9.12 -18.20
C ASP A 341 11.12 -9.93 -17.06
N GLY A 342 11.79 -10.95 -16.54
CA GLY A 342 11.36 -11.71 -15.37
C GLY A 342 10.33 -12.80 -15.65
N GLN A 343 10.03 -13.11 -16.91
CA GLN A 343 9.13 -14.22 -17.26
C GLN A 343 9.79 -15.56 -16.98
N LEU A 344 9.05 -16.50 -16.40
CA LEU A 344 9.54 -17.85 -16.18
C LEU A 344 9.71 -18.58 -17.53
N LEU A 345 10.94 -19.04 -17.78
CA LEU A 345 11.29 -19.86 -18.94
C LEU A 345 11.39 -21.32 -18.51
N ARG A 346 10.67 -22.20 -19.22
CA ARG A 346 10.65 -23.64 -18.98
C ARG A 346 11.67 -24.35 -19.87
N SER A 347 12.35 -25.35 -19.32
CA SER A 347 13.15 -26.28 -20.10
C SER A 347 12.26 -27.07 -21.09
N SER A 348 12.73 -27.21 -22.32
CA SER A 348 12.10 -28.03 -23.37
C SER A 348 12.27 -29.54 -23.15
N GLN A 349 12.98 -29.96 -22.09
CA GLN A 349 13.23 -31.36 -21.78
C GLN A 349 12.11 -32.03 -20.97
N LEU A 350 11.12 -31.27 -20.47
CA LEU A 350 9.92 -31.80 -19.84
C LEU A 350 8.72 -31.62 -20.76
N SER A 351 7.84 -32.64 -20.81
CA SER A 351 6.58 -32.56 -21.56
C SER A 351 5.56 -31.67 -20.85
N ASP A 352 4.56 -31.18 -21.59
CA ASP A 352 3.50 -30.35 -21.01
C ASP A 352 2.73 -31.05 -19.89
N GLN A 353 2.52 -32.37 -20.01
CA GLN A 353 1.92 -33.17 -18.94
C GLN A 353 2.78 -33.19 -17.68
N GLN A 354 4.11 -33.23 -17.80
CA GLN A 354 5.00 -33.16 -16.64
C GLN A 354 4.98 -31.77 -16.00
N TRP A 355 4.90 -30.72 -16.82
CA TRP A 355 4.74 -29.35 -16.34
C TRP A 355 3.41 -29.12 -15.59
N GLU A 356 2.33 -29.69 -16.11
CA GLU A 356 1.02 -29.68 -15.44
C GLU A 356 1.07 -30.40 -14.08
N LEU A 357 1.73 -31.56 -14.01
CA LEU A 357 1.93 -32.28 -12.74
C LEU A 357 2.78 -31.51 -11.72
N LEU A 358 3.67 -30.63 -12.19
CA LEU A 358 4.48 -29.73 -11.36
C LEU A 358 3.74 -28.46 -10.96
N GLY A 359 2.53 -28.23 -11.51
CA GLY A 359 1.75 -27.01 -11.28
C GLY A 359 2.39 -25.77 -11.89
N ILE A 360 3.03 -25.91 -13.06
CA ILE A 360 3.63 -24.80 -13.83
C ILE A 360 3.07 -24.89 -15.25
N GLY A 361 1.88 -24.32 -15.45
CA GLY A 361 1.16 -24.37 -16.72
C GLY A 361 1.71 -23.42 -17.79
N GLU A 362 1.37 -23.67 -19.06
CA GLU A 362 1.56 -22.68 -20.12
C GLU A 362 0.67 -21.47 -19.89
N GLY A 363 1.26 -20.27 -19.89
CA GLY A 363 0.52 -19.01 -19.80
C GLY A 363 0.08 -18.59 -18.40
N GLU A 364 0.58 -19.22 -17.33
CA GLU A 364 0.25 -18.85 -15.94
C GLU A 364 0.78 -17.47 -15.50
N GLY A 365 1.42 -16.69 -16.39
CA GLY A 365 1.91 -15.34 -16.06
C GLY A 365 2.91 -15.32 -14.90
N LEU A 366 3.57 -16.45 -14.64
CA LEU A 366 4.57 -16.59 -13.57
C LEU A 366 5.76 -15.72 -13.92
N ALA A 367 5.81 -14.56 -13.29
CA ALA A 367 6.86 -13.59 -13.47
C ALA A 367 7.39 -13.15 -12.11
N VAL A 368 8.66 -12.75 -12.10
CA VAL A 368 9.30 -12.12 -10.97
C VAL A 368 9.62 -10.68 -11.33
N SER A 369 9.31 -9.74 -10.43
CA SER A 369 9.75 -8.36 -10.57
C SER A 369 11.23 -8.28 -10.19
N LEU A 370 12.09 -8.25 -11.22
CA LEU A 370 13.54 -8.19 -11.11
C LEU A 370 14.05 -6.75 -11.10
N ALA A 371 15.07 -6.50 -10.28
CA ALA A 371 15.95 -5.34 -10.41
C ALA A 371 17.03 -5.61 -11.46
N ASP A 372 17.62 -4.56 -12.03
CA ASP A 372 18.65 -4.64 -13.07
C ASP A 372 19.89 -5.42 -12.62
N GLU A 373 20.20 -5.39 -11.32
CA GLU A 373 21.34 -6.09 -10.72
C GLU A 373 21.19 -7.61 -10.74
N HIS A 374 19.96 -8.16 -10.86
CA HIS A 374 19.77 -9.60 -11.02
C HIS A 374 20.23 -10.11 -12.40
N GLN A 375 20.31 -9.22 -13.39
CA GLN A 375 20.45 -9.59 -14.80
C GLN A 375 21.78 -10.30 -15.08
N GLU A 376 22.87 -9.88 -14.45
CA GLU A 376 24.18 -10.53 -14.64
C GLU A 376 24.18 -11.97 -14.10
N TYR A 377 23.59 -12.18 -12.92
CA TYR A 377 23.46 -13.51 -12.34
C TYR A 377 22.51 -14.40 -13.16
N LEU A 378 21.38 -13.87 -13.64
CA LEU A 378 20.45 -14.64 -14.46
C LEU A 378 21.04 -14.99 -15.83
N LYS A 379 21.82 -14.09 -16.44
CA LYS A 379 22.60 -14.41 -17.65
C LYS A 379 23.57 -15.57 -17.41
N TRP A 380 24.24 -15.57 -16.26
CA TRP A 380 25.07 -16.71 -15.85
C TRP A 380 24.23 -17.99 -15.69
N HIS A 381 23.10 -17.94 -14.99
CA HIS A 381 22.24 -19.11 -14.76
C HIS A 381 21.74 -19.71 -16.09
N ARG A 382 21.28 -18.86 -17.01
CA ARG A 382 20.83 -19.27 -18.35
C ARG A 382 21.93 -19.88 -19.20
N SER A 383 23.17 -19.43 -19.06
CA SER A 383 24.30 -19.92 -19.87
C SER A 383 24.98 -21.17 -19.29
N VAL A 384 24.87 -21.41 -17.98
CA VAL A 384 25.63 -22.47 -17.30
C VAL A 384 24.74 -23.59 -16.74
N LEU A 385 23.58 -23.26 -16.17
CA LEU A 385 22.72 -24.23 -15.48
C LEU A 385 21.46 -24.60 -16.25
N PHE A 386 20.87 -23.66 -16.98
CA PHE A 386 19.57 -23.88 -17.62
C PHE A 386 19.60 -24.98 -18.69
N ARG A 387 18.61 -25.89 -18.62
CA ARG A 387 18.49 -27.09 -19.45
C ARG A 387 17.59 -26.87 -20.68
N GLY A 388 17.68 -25.74 -21.34
CA GLY A 388 16.85 -25.43 -22.52
C GLY A 388 17.61 -24.63 -23.56
N ASP A 389 17.04 -24.52 -24.77
CA ASP A 389 17.63 -23.72 -25.83
C ASP A 389 17.52 -22.23 -25.48
N THR A 390 18.67 -21.56 -25.31
CA THR A 390 18.77 -20.12 -25.02
C THR A 390 18.29 -19.20 -26.16
N THR A 391 17.85 -19.75 -27.30
CA THR A 391 17.47 -19.01 -28.50
C THR A 391 16.03 -18.46 -28.50
N GLN A 392 15.20 -18.77 -27.50
CA GLN A 392 13.84 -18.23 -27.41
C GLN A 392 13.74 -16.80 -26.82
N SER A 393 14.86 -16.14 -26.50
CA SER A 393 14.87 -14.84 -25.81
C SER A 393 14.87 -13.60 -26.71
N VAL A 394 14.67 -13.72 -28.02
CA VAL A 394 14.55 -12.55 -28.90
C VAL A 394 13.19 -12.57 -29.59
N ARG A 395 12.16 -12.10 -28.90
CA ARG A 395 11.02 -11.51 -29.59
C ARG A 395 11.43 -10.07 -29.93
N GLU A 396 11.79 -9.86 -31.20
CA GLU A 396 11.94 -8.52 -31.78
C GLU A 396 10.63 -7.72 -31.63
N PRO A 397 10.71 -6.37 -31.54
CA PRO A 397 9.62 -5.50 -31.08
C PRO A 397 8.35 -5.51 -31.93
#